data_AF-A0A953W0H4-F1
#
_entry.id   AF-A0A953W0H4-F1
#
_cell.length_a   1.000
_cell.length_b   1.000
_cell.length_c   1.000
_cell.angle_alpha   90.00
_cell.angle_beta   90.00
_cell.angle_gamma   90.00
#
_symmetry.space_group_name_H-M   'P 1'
#
loop_
_entity.id
_entity.type
_entity.pdbx_description
1 polymer ?
#
loop_
_entity_poly.entity_id
_entity_poly.type
_entity_poly.pdbx_seq_one_letter_code
_entity_poly.pdbx_strand_id
1 'polypeptide(L)'
;MDDDMHIVPLTGRVLPPDGPVLRDHVRKPHRRTDQYLERYDRTTLYYDCVYLEARRSYLFTAPRFLNLWKPFRAGLRINGRPVRWLRRRTWLRTEQVEIRAPRGALTLTWDGVTAPVPVRAGLAQCFSGLNCLVAVNKNNHLDWIADWAAYYVREHGAEAVAIFDNGSDAYAPADLSARLRTVPGLLRSAVMSAPYPYGPTDRSRKLEISPRFFQTGMLNIARRDLFSRARAVLSVDIDEIAQRGGGAPSVFDMAVHNKLGMVTIDGVWIYPSRDADGPVGHGAHVFRQVPDRQCNRKWCLRPGGVMDRFGWAVHHIGGPLQDIFTRQDDIGLLHCKGTSTGWKRNRFDLPEQMTEDPGLTRFMLENFPPPEP
;
A
#
# COMPACT_ATOMS: atom_id res chain seq x y z
N MET A 1 -22.97 -15.82 9.02
CA MET A 1 -22.34 -15.42 7.74
C MET A 1 -21.35 -14.36 8.13
N ASP A 2 -20.06 -14.71 8.22
CA ASP A 2 -19.03 -13.68 8.36
C ASP A 2 -19.08 -12.83 7.08
N ASP A 3 -19.14 -11.52 7.23
CA ASP A 3 -19.20 -10.61 6.07
C ASP A 3 -17.87 -10.67 5.33
N ASP A 4 -17.91 -11.17 4.10
CA ASP A 4 -16.73 -11.43 3.27
C ASP A 4 -16.04 -10.13 2.84
N MET A 5 -16.73 -8.99 2.95
CA MET A 5 -16.25 -7.66 2.59
C MET A 5 -16.17 -6.76 3.83
N HIS A 6 -15.03 -6.14 4.07
CA HIS A 6 -14.81 -5.29 5.24
C HIS A 6 -14.63 -3.83 4.83
N ILE A 7 -15.36 -2.91 5.46
CA ILE A 7 -15.09 -1.47 5.39
C ILE A 7 -14.56 -1.04 6.76
N VAL A 8 -13.33 -0.55 6.80
CA VAL A 8 -12.60 -0.37 8.05
C VAL A 8 -12.00 1.03 8.12
N PRO A 9 -12.55 1.94 8.93
CA PRO A 9 -11.87 3.19 9.22
C PRO A 9 -10.65 2.93 10.10
N LEU A 10 -9.48 3.43 9.69
CA LEU A 10 -8.32 3.44 10.56
C LEU A 10 -8.53 4.42 11.70
N THR A 11 -8.21 3.98 12.93
CA THR A 11 -8.52 4.75 14.14
C THR A 11 -7.29 5.46 14.72
N GLY A 12 -6.41 5.93 13.83
CA GLY A 12 -5.21 6.66 14.19
C GLY A 12 -5.49 8.00 14.89
N ARG A 13 -4.54 8.46 15.71
CA ARG A 13 -4.61 9.77 16.36
C ARG A 13 -3.90 10.83 15.53
N VAL A 14 -4.61 11.88 15.16
CA VAL A 14 -4.06 13.10 14.55
C VAL A 14 -3.95 14.18 15.63
N LEU A 15 -2.81 14.85 15.69
CA LEU A 15 -2.54 15.96 16.59
C LEU A 15 -3.15 17.25 16.03
N PRO A 16 -3.63 18.18 16.88
CA PRO A 16 -4.05 19.50 16.46
C PRO A 16 -2.92 20.21 15.69
N PRO A 17 -3.17 20.81 14.53
CA PRO A 17 -2.13 21.43 13.68
C PRO A 17 -1.46 22.66 14.32
N ASP A 18 -2.09 23.25 15.32
CA ASP A 18 -1.65 24.36 16.14
C ASP A 18 -1.11 23.92 17.52
N GLY A 19 -1.04 22.61 17.76
CA GLY A 19 -0.57 22.04 19.02
C GLY A 19 0.90 22.37 19.32
N PRO A 20 1.28 22.43 20.61
CA PRO A 20 2.63 22.84 21.03
C PRO A 20 3.72 21.83 20.64
N VAL A 21 3.33 20.57 20.39
CA VAL A 21 4.25 19.49 20.01
C VAL A 21 3.79 18.84 18.72
N LEU A 22 4.53 19.07 17.65
CA LEU A 22 4.33 18.50 16.33
C LEU A 22 5.59 17.77 15.86
N ARG A 23 5.44 16.88 14.88
CA ARG A 23 6.57 16.13 14.34
C ARG A 23 7.63 17.07 13.76
N ASP A 24 8.88 16.81 14.13
CA ASP A 24 10.04 17.46 13.55
C ASP A 24 10.15 17.19 12.05
N HIS A 25 10.59 18.19 11.29
CA HIS A 25 10.88 17.99 9.88
C HIS A 25 12.11 17.11 9.68
N VAL A 26 11.99 16.13 8.78
CA VAL A 26 13.14 15.32 8.34
C VAL A 26 14.09 16.06 7.39
N ARG A 27 13.63 17.19 6.82
CA ARG A 27 14.43 18.06 5.95
C ARG A 27 15.11 19.17 6.73
N LYS A 28 16.36 19.45 6.36
CA LYS A 28 17.09 20.66 6.76
C LYS A 28 16.37 21.90 6.22
N PRO A 29 16.42 23.07 6.90
CA PRO A 29 15.67 24.27 6.52
C PRO A 29 15.79 24.66 5.03
N HIS A 30 17.00 24.70 4.46
CA HIS A 30 17.22 25.05 3.05
C HIS A 30 16.61 24.06 2.02
N ARG A 31 16.05 22.92 2.47
CA ARG A 31 15.37 21.94 1.62
C ARG A 31 13.86 21.87 1.85
N ARG A 32 13.32 22.75 2.70
CA ARG A 32 11.90 22.83 2.99
C ARG A 32 11.25 23.79 1.99
N THR A 33 10.96 23.29 0.80
CA THR A 33 10.14 24.02 -0.18
C THR A 33 8.71 24.19 0.31
N ASP A 34 7.94 25.09 -0.30
CA ASP A 34 6.53 25.28 0.06
C ASP A 34 5.72 23.99 -0.10
N GLN A 35 5.91 23.28 -1.22
CA GLN A 35 5.30 21.96 -1.43
C GLN A 35 5.68 20.96 -0.33
N TYR A 36 6.93 21.01 0.17
CA TYR A 36 7.34 20.15 1.27
C TYR A 36 6.59 20.51 2.56
N LEU A 37 6.53 21.79 2.91
CA LEU A 37 5.89 22.25 4.14
C LEU A 37 4.38 21.95 4.14
N GLU A 38 3.72 22.18 3.01
CA GLU A 38 2.30 21.91 2.79
C GLU A 38 1.97 20.41 2.95
N ARG A 39 2.77 19.53 2.33
CA ARG A 39 2.46 18.09 2.25
C ARG A 39 3.10 17.24 3.34
N TYR A 40 4.03 17.77 4.13
CA TYR A 40 4.72 17.01 5.16
C TYR A 40 3.79 16.70 6.34
N ASP A 41 3.69 15.41 6.69
CA ASP A 41 2.87 14.95 7.81
C ASP A 41 3.47 15.37 9.16
N ARG A 42 3.03 16.51 9.69
CA ARG A 42 3.42 16.98 11.02
C ARG A 42 2.54 16.44 12.14
N THR A 43 1.32 16.01 11.82
CA THR A 43 0.22 15.89 12.77
C THR A 43 -0.17 14.44 13.07
N THR A 44 0.01 13.48 12.16
CA THR A 44 -0.42 12.10 12.43
C THR A 44 0.49 11.48 13.48
N LEU A 45 0.00 11.16 14.68
CA LEU A 45 0.80 10.52 15.73
C LEU A 45 1.00 9.02 15.44
N TYR A 46 -0.08 8.32 15.12
CA TYR A 46 -0.09 6.94 14.64
C TYR A 46 -1.28 6.75 13.68
N TYR A 47 -1.16 5.81 12.74
CA TYR A 47 -2.19 5.50 11.76
C TYR A 47 -3.25 4.54 12.29
N ASP A 48 -2.85 3.56 13.10
CA ASP A 48 -3.78 2.56 13.64
C ASP A 48 -3.23 1.90 14.90
N CYS A 49 -4.13 1.36 15.72
CA CYS A 49 -3.83 0.46 16.82
C CYS A 49 -4.69 -0.79 16.70
N VAL A 50 -4.07 -1.93 16.41
CA VAL A 50 -4.76 -3.22 16.27
C VAL A 50 -4.39 -4.17 17.41
N TYR A 51 -5.36 -4.92 17.92
CA TYR A 51 -5.09 -6.05 18.81
C TYR A 51 -4.88 -7.33 18.01
N LEU A 52 -3.66 -7.88 18.08
CA LEU A 52 -3.29 -9.11 17.40
C LEU A 52 -3.54 -10.30 18.33
N GLU A 53 -4.66 -10.99 18.16
CA GLU A 53 -5.11 -12.08 19.04
C GLU A 53 -4.06 -13.19 19.19
N ALA A 54 -3.52 -13.71 18.08
CA ALA A 54 -2.51 -14.76 18.09
C ALA A 54 -1.23 -14.39 18.87
N ARG A 55 -0.98 -13.09 19.04
CA ARG A 55 0.21 -12.57 19.74
C ARG A 55 -0.11 -12.04 21.13
N ARG A 56 -1.39 -11.89 21.47
CA ARG A 56 -1.89 -11.21 22.67
C ARG A 56 -1.18 -9.86 22.87
N SER A 57 -1.27 -9.01 21.86
CA SER A 57 -0.53 -7.75 21.82
C SER A 57 -1.26 -6.63 21.08
N TYR A 58 -1.11 -5.40 21.57
CA TYR A 58 -1.44 -4.19 20.82
C TYR A 58 -0.30 -3.88 19.85
N LEU A 59 -0.63 -3.53 18.62
CA LEU A 59 0.32 -3.07 17.62
C LEU A 59 -0.09 -1.70 17.11
N PHE A 60 0.73 -0.69 17.40
CA PHE A 60 0.65 0.60 16.74
C PHE A 60 1.47 0.58 15.45
N THR A 61 0.92 1.13 14.38
CA THR A 61 1.69 1.50 13.18
C THR A 61 1.63 3.00 13.00
N ALA A 62 2.78 3.63 12.80
CA ALA A 62 2.91 5.08 12.78
C ALA A 62 3.87 5.57 11.68
N PRO A 63 3.82 6.86 11.32
CA PRO A 63 4.97 7.52 10.72
C PRO A 63 6.22 7.40 11.62
N ARG A 64 7.36 7.93 11.15
CA ARG A 64 8.52 8.10 12.04
C ARG A 64 8.12 8.95 13.25
N PHE A 65 8.28 8.43 14.46
CA PHE A 65 7.89 9.16 15.67
C PHE A 65 8.77 10.40 15.88
N LEU A 66 10.07 10.31 15.57
CA LEU A 66 11.04 11.40 15.80
C LEU A 66 10.93 11.93 17.25
N ASN A 67 10.77 13.24 17.43
CA ASN A 67 10.53 13.90 18.72
C ASN A 67 9.25 13.43 19.43
N LEU A 68 8.25 12.95 18.70
CA LEU A 68 6.98 12.47 19.28
C LEU A 68 7.13 11.15 20.05
N TRP A 69 8.26 10.46 19.94
CA TRP A 69 8.47 9.16 20.58
C TRP A 69 8.40 9.22 22.11
N LYS A 70 9.13 10.18 22.70
CA LYS A 70 9.24 10.31 24.15
C LYS A 70 7.87 10.57 24.80
N PRO A 71 7.09 11.58 24.37
CA PRO A 71 5.76 11.81 24.94
C PRO A 71 4.80 10.65 24.67
N PHE A 72 4.84 10.03 23.48
CA PHE A 72 4.01 8.87 23.18
C PHE A 72 4.26 7.72 24.16
N ARG A 73 5.52 7.33 24.35
CA ARG A 73 5.89 6.26 25.28
C ARG A 73 5.51 6.60 26.73
N ALA A 74 5.76 7.83 27.16
CA ALA A 74 5.50 8.25 28.54
C ALA A 74 4.00 8.27 28.88
N GLY A 75 3.16 8.64 27.90
CA GLY A 75 1.72 8.79 28.05
C GLY A 75 0.90 7.50 27.96
N LEU A 76 1.47 6.41 27.44
CA LEU A 76 0.73 5.16 27.25
C LEU A 76 0.42 4.45 28.57
N ARG A 77 -0.83 4.02 28.73
CA ARG A 77 -1.32 3.26 29.89
C ARG A 77 -2.17 2.07 29.45
N ILE A 78 -2.11 0.97 30.20
CA ILE A 78 -3.07 -0.15 30.14
C ILE A 78 -3.71 -0.30 31.51
N ASN A 79 -5.03 -0.25 31.57
CA ASN A 79 -5.81 -0.31 32.83
C ASN A 79 -5.28 0.72 33.85
N GLY A 80 -5.02 1.95 33.39
CA GLY A 80 -4.50 3.05 34.21
C GLY A 80 -3.01 2.95 34.58
N ARG A 81 -2.32 1.85 34.27
CA ARG A 81 -0.90 1.65 34.65
C ARG A 81 0.05 1.96 33.49
N PRO A 82 1.22 2.60 33.75
CA PRO A 82 2.25 2.83 32.74
C PRO A 82 2.67 1.56 32.00
N VAL A 83 2.73 1.64 30.66
CA VAL A 83 3.29 0.56 29.84
C VAL A 83 4.81 0.51 30.06
N ARG A 84 5.28 -0.47 30.83
CA ARG A 84 6.71 -0.62 31.16
C ARG A 84 7.53 -1.17 30.00
N TRP A 85 6.96 -2.13 29.27
CA TRP A 85 7.64 -2.88 28.23
C TRP A 85 6.90 -2.74 26.91
N LEU A 86 7.63 -2.29 25.89
CA LEU A 86 7.16 -2.22 24.52
C LEU A 86 8.31 -2.58 23.60
N ARG A 87 7.99 -3.06 22.40
CA ARG A 87 8.97 -3.33 21.35
C ARG A 87 8.76 -2.33 20.23
N ARG A 88 9.70 -1.40 20.08
CA ARG A 88 9.73 -0.46 18.96
C ARG A 88 10.57 -1.03 17.82
N ARG A 89 10.01 -1.03 16.61
CA ARG A 89 10.73 -1.32 15.36
C ARG A 89 10.69 -0.09 14.49
N THR A 90 11.86 0.33 14.02
CA THR A 90 12.02 1.54 13.21
C THR A 90 12.47 1.16 11.82
N TRP A 91 11.65 1.46 10.82
CA TRP A 91 11.99 1.33 9.41
C TRP A 91 12.24 2.73 8.81
N LEU A 92 12.66 2.80 7.55
CA LEU A 92 13.01 4.07 6.91
C LEU A 92 11.87 5.10 7.00
N ARG A 93 10.62 4.68 6.74
CA ARG A 93 9.45 5.58 6.59
C ARG A 93 8.32 5.31 7.59
N THR A 94 8.42 4.29 8.42
CA THR A 94 7.36 3.90 9.36
C THR A 94 7.96 3.29 10.61
N GLU A 95 7.21 3.31 11.69
CA GLU A 95 7.56 2.65 12.94
C GLU A 95 6.39 1.82 13.45
N GLN A 96 6.73 0.72 14.13
CA GLN A 96 5.77 -0.14 14.78
C GLN A 96 6.11 -0.30 16.26
N VAL A 97 5.10 -0.18 17.11
CA VAL A 97 5.25 -0.33 18.56
C VAL A 97 4.31 -1.44 19.01
N GLU A 98 4.90 -2.55 19.46
CA GLU A 98 4.16 -3.72 19.93
C GLU A 98 4.20 -3.77 21.46
N ILE A 99 3.04 -3.95 22.08
CA ILE A 99 2.88 -4.07 23.54
C ILE A 99 2.22 -5.42 23.81
N ARG A 100 2.99 -6.38 24.32
CA ARG A 100 2.48 -7.71 24.67
C ARG A 100 1.75 -7.64 26.01
N ALA A 101 0.43 -7.73 25.96
CA ALA A 101 -0.45 -7.63 27.11
C ALA A 101 -1.83 -8.21 26.77
N PRO A 102 -2.58 -8.75 27.75
CA PRO A 102 -3.99 -9.08 27.55
C PRO A 102 -4.81 -7.83 27.16
N ARG A 103 -6.01 -8.08 26.63
CA ARG A 103 -6.98 -7.00 26.39
C ARG A 103 -7.29 -6.23 27.67
N GLY A 104 -7.48 -4.93 27.54
CA GLY A 104 -7.68 -3.98 28.62
C GLY A 104 -7.88 -2.57 28.08
N ALA A 105 -8.21 -1.62 28.96
CA ALA A 105 -8.42 -0.23 28.60
C ALA A 105 -7.06 0.43 28.27
N LEU A 106 -6.82 0.67 26.98
CA LEU A 106 -5.64 1.37 26.49
C LEU A 106 -5.93 2.87 26.43
N THR A 107 -5.11 3.68 27.10
CA THR A 107 -5.23 5.14 27.07
C THR A 107 -3.89 5.79 26.76
N LEU A 108 -3.95 7.01 26.24
CA LEU A 108 -2.79 7.82 25.93
C LEU A 108 -2.98 9.23 26.49
N THR A 109 -2.15 9.57 27.46
CA THR A 109 -1.98 10.96 27.90
C THR A 109 -1.09 11.70 26.92
N TRP A 110 -1.59 12.76 26.32
CA TRP A 110 -0.85 13.62 25.40
C TRP A 110 -1.19 15.06 25.72
N ASP A 111 -0.18 15.88 25.97
CA ASP A 111 -0.33 17.30 26.30
C ASP A 111 -1.32 17.53 27.46
N GLY A 112 -1.12 16.78 28.56
CA GLY A 112 -1.98 16.82 29.75
C GLY A 112 -3.34 16.12 29.59
N VAL A 113 -3.80 15.86 28.35
CA VAL A 113 -5.11 15.24 28.08
C VAL A 113 -4.99 13.73 27.96
N THR A 114 -5.71 13.00 28.82
CA THR A 114 -5.81 11.54 28.74
C THR A 114 -7.06 11.14 27.96
N ALA A 115 -6.88 10.37 26.89
CA ALA A 115 -7.96 9.86 26.06
C ALA A 115 -7.83 8.35 25.85
N PRO A 116 -8.94 7.63 25.62
CA PRO A 116 -8.89 6.25 25.16
C PRO A 116 -8.18 6.16 23.81
N VAL A 117 -7.42 5.08 23.61
CA VAL A 117 -6.89 4.69 22.32
C VAL A 117 -7.89 3.71 21.72
N PRO A 118 -8.56 4.03 20.61
CA PRO A 118 -9.39 3.04 19.93
C PRO A 118 -8.51 1.89 19.45
N VAL A 119 -8.95 0.66 19.71
CA VAL A 119 -8.22 -0.56 19.34
C VAL A 119 -9.10 -1.42 18.46
N ARG A 120 -8.68 -1.61 17.21
CA ARG A 120 -9.40 -2.44 16.24
C ARG A 120 -9.11 -3.93 16.46
N ALA A 121 -10.08 -4.78 16.11
CA ALA A 121 -9.84 -6.21 15.96
C ALA A 121 -9.01 -6.51 14.69
N GLY A 122 -8.07 -7.44 14.80
CA GLY A 122 -7.31 -7.87 13.63
C GLY A 122 -8.16 -8.66 12.63
N LEU A 123 -7.79 -8.58 11.35
CA LEU A 123 -8.44 -9.23 10.22
C LEU A 123 -7.66 -10.44 9.67
N ALA A 124 -6.55 -10.80 10.32
CA ALA A 124 -5.66 -11.88 9.88
C ALA A 124 -6.38 -13.20 9.52
N GLN A 125 -7.46 -13.54 10.25
CA GLN A 125 -8.21 -14.76 10.00
C GLN A 125 -9.02 -14.71 8.70
N CYS A 126 -9.55 -13.54 8.33
CA CYS A 126 -10.38 -13.35 7.14
C CYS A 126 -9.61 -13.61 5.84
N PHE A 127 -8.29 -13.42 5.86
CA PHE A 127 -7.40 -13.60 4.70
C PHE A 127 -6.47 -14.81 4.83
N SER A 128 -6.74 -15.70 5.80
CA SER A 128 -5.86 -16.85 6.06
C SER A 128 -5.81 -17.80 4.87
N GLY A 129 -4.61 -18.06 4.36
CA GLY A 129 -4.38 -19.01 3.25
C GLY A 129 -4.72 -18.48 1.85
N LEU A 130 -5.15 -17.23 1.70
CA LEU A 130 -5.56 -16.67 0.42
C LEU A 130 -4.39 -16.02 -0.35
N ASN A 131 -4.52 -15.96 -1.67
CA ASN A 131 -3.71 -15.09 -2.53
C ASN A 131 -4.28 -13.66 -2.52
N CYS A 132 -3.51 -12.70 -2.01
CA CYS A 132 -4.02 -11.36 -1.72
C CYS A 132 -3.34 -10.26 -2.54
N LEU A 133 -4.13 -9.30 -3.02
CA LEU A 133 -3.66 -8.04 -3.58
C LEU A 133 -3.61 -6.96 -2.50
N VAL A 134 -2.67 -6.03 -2.61
CA VAL A 134 -2.65 -4.81 -1.80
C VAL A 134 -2.29 -3.59 -2.61
N ALA A 135 -3.10 -2.54 -2.49
CA ALA A 135 -2.89 -1.27 -3.17
C ALA A 135 -3.27 -0.07 -2.29
N VAL A 136 -2.73 1.10 -2.65
CA VAL A 136 -3.20 2.39 -2.14
C VAL A 136 -4.02 3.06 -3.24
N ASN A 137 -5.21 3.52 -2.87
CA ASN A 137 -6.14 4.18 -3.77
C ASN A 137 -6.36 5.64 -3.36
N LYS A 138 -6.63 6.50 -4.35
CA LYS A 138 -7.33 7.77 -4.14
C LYS A 138 -7.99 8.17 -5.45
N ASN A 139 -9.32 8.28 -5.45
CA ASN A 139 -10.14 8.75 -6.56
C ASN A 139 -9.94 8.00 -7.89
N ASN A 140 -9.35 6.79 -7.91
CA ASN A 140 -9.34 6.02 -9.15
C ASN A 140 -10.77 5.60 -9.48
N HIS A 141 -11.12 5.55 -10.76
CA HIS A 141 -12.43 5.11 -11.20
C HIS A 141 -12.72 3.70 -10.66
N LEU A 142 -13.94 3.47 -10.16
CA LEU A 142 -14.30 2.20 -9.53
C LEU A 142 -14.17 1.02 -10.53
N ASP A 143 -14.51 1.27 -11.79
CA ASP A 143 -14.38 0.30 -12.88
C ASP A 143 -12.93 -0.13 -13.10
N TRP A 144 -11.98 0.80 -13.08
CA TRP A 144 -10.55 0.44 -13.22
C TRP A 144 -10.08 -0.45 -12.08
N ILE A 145 -10.59 -0.23 -10.86
CA ILE A 145 -10.26 -1.07 -9.71
C ILE A 145 -10.88 -2.47 -9.88
N ALA A 146 -12.11 -2.54 -10.38
CA ALA A 146 -12.80 -3.81 -10.64
C ALA A 146 -12.10 -4.62 -11.75
N ASP A 147 -11.76 -3.97 -12.86
CA ASP A 147 -11.12 -4.60 -14.02
C ASP A 147 -9.72 -5.09 -13.65
N TRP A 148 -8.96 -4.26 -12.91
CA TRP A 148 -7.67 -4.65 -12.34
C TRP A 148 -7.80 -5.87 -11.43
N ALA A 149 -8.76 -5.89 -10.49
CA ALA A 149 -8.98 -7.03 -9.62
C ALA A 149 -9.39 -8.28 -10.42
N ALA A 150 -10.30 -8.14 -11.39
CA ALA A 150 -10.76 -9.23 -12.25
C ALA A 150 -9.61 -9.85 -13.06
N TYR A 151 -8.71 -9.02 -13.61
CA TYR A 151 -7.50 -9.49 -14.28
C TYR A 151 -6.66 -10.37 -13.34
N TYR A 152 -6.39 -9.91 -12.13
CA TYR A 152 -5.58 -10.67 -11.18
C TYR A 152 -6.25 -11.93 -10.65
N VAL A 153 -7.58 -11.95 -10.53
CA VAL A 153 -8.34 -13.17 -10.23
C VAL A 153 -8.15 -14.19 -11.36
N ARG A 154 -8.37 -13.78 -12.62
CA ARG A 154 -8.29 -14.66 -13.78
C ARG A 154 -6.88 -15.15 -14.09
N GLU A 155 -5.91 -14.24 -14.19
CA GLU A 155 -4.57 -14.55 -14.69
C GLU A 155 -3.61 -15.05 -13.61
N HIS A 156 -3.90 -14.75 -12.35
CA HIS A 156 -3.02 -15.10 -11.24
C HIS A 156 -3.71 -15.84 -10.10
N GLY A 157 -5.03 -16.03 -10.12
CA GLY A 157 -5.74 -16.67 -9.03
C GLY A 157 -5.69 -15.84 -7.73
N ALA A 158 -5.78 -14.52 -7.84
CA ALA A 158 -6.04 -13.68 -6.68
C ALA A 158 -7.43 -14.02 -6.11
N GLU A 159 -7.52 -14.11 -4.79
CA GLU A 159 -8.75 -14.47 -4.09
C GLU A 159 -9.22 -13.33 -3.16
N ALA A 160 -8.32 -12.39 -2.84
CA ALA A 160 -8.64 -11.31 -1.95
C ALA A 160 -7.89 -10.02 -2.28
N VAL A 161 -8.43 -8.89 -1.80
CA VAL A 161 -7.82 -7.57 -1.97
C VAL A 161 -7.95 -6.72 -0.71
N ALA A 162 -6.89 -5.99 -0.34
CA ALA A 162 -7.00 -4.87 0.57
C ALA A 162 -6.63 -3.57 -0.14
N ILE A 163 -7.57 -2.62 -0.14
CA ILE A 163 -7.37 -1.27 -0.66
C ILE A 163 -7.28 -0.31 0.53
N PHE A 164 -6.15 0.39 0.64
CA PHE A 164 -6.03 1.53 1.54
C PHE A 164 -6.46 2.79 0.79
N ASP A 165 -7.69 3.22 1.07
CA ASP A 165 -8.27 4.42 0.47
C ASP A 165 -7.75 5.68 1.18
N ASN A 166 -7.01 6.52 0.47
CA ASN A 166 -6.35 7.69 1.03
C ASN A 166 -7.25 8.94 1.04
N GLY A 167 -8.48 8.76 1.52
CA GLY A 167 -9.49 9.79 1.60
C GLY A 167 -9.96 10.21 0.21
N SER A 168 -10.50 9.26 -0.55
CA SER A 168 -11.23 9.55 -1.77
C SER A 168 -12.46 10.41 -1.46
N ASP A 169 -12.75 11.37 -2.33
CA ASP A 169 -13.89 12.28 -2.27
C ASP A 169 -14.84 12.12 -3.47
N ALA A 170 -14.44 11.34 -4.49
CA ALA A 170 -15.26 11.02 -5.64
C ALA A 170 -16.36 9.96 -5.35
N TYR A 171 -16.22 9.19 -4.28
CA TYR A 171 -17.15 8.13 -3.86
C TYR A 171 -16.94 7.78 -2.38
N ALA A 172 -17.91 7.11 -1.77
CA ALA A 172 -17.76 6.57 -0.43
C ALA A 172 -16.99 5.23 -0.45
N PRO A 173 -16.33 4.85 0.66
CA PRO A 173 -15.73 3.52 0.80
C PRO A 173 -16.71 2.35 0.57
N ALA A 174 -18.00 2.59 0.80
CA ALA A 174 -19.06 1.61 0.54
C ALA A 174 -19.25 1.33 -0.95
N ASP A 175 -19.14 2.33 -1.82
CA ASP A 175 -19.25 2.17 -3.27
C ASP A 175 -18.10 1.34 -3.82
N LEU A 176 -16.89 1.59 -3.32
CA LEU A 176 -15.71 0.79 -3.64
C LEU A 176 -15.87 -0.68 -3.18
N SER A 177 -16.35 -0.90 -1.96
CA SER A 177 -16.63 -2.25 -1.44
C SER A 177 -17.72 -2.95 -2.27
N ALA A 178 -18.79 -2.23 -2.62
CA ALA A 178 -19.86 -2.75 -3.46
C ALA A 178 -19.35 -3.13 -4.85
N ARG A 179 -18.49 -2.29 -5.46
CA ARG A 179 -17.90 -2.59 -6.76
C ARG A 179 -16.96 -3.80 -6.71
N LEU A 180 -16.12 -3.92 -5.69
CA LEU A 180 -15.26 -5.11 -5.55
C LEU A 180 -16.07 -6.40 -5.39
N ARG A 181 -17.24 -6.34 -4.72
CA ARG A 181 -18.14 -7.49 -4.58
C ARG A 181 -18.66 -8.01 -5.93
N THR A 182 -18.69 -7.19 -6.98
CA THR A 182 -19.16 -7.64 -8.30
C THR A 182 -18.10 -8.41 -9.09
N VAL A 183 -16.86 -8.49 -8.61
CA VAL A 183 -15.76 -9.17 -9.31
C VAL A 183 -15.87 -10.69 -9.12
N PRO A 184 -16.16 -11.48 -10.18
CA PRO A 184 -16.27 -12.93 -10.06
C PRO A 184 -14.96 -13.55 -9.58
N GLY A 185 -15.05 -14.48 -8.63
CA GLY A 185 -13.89 -15.19 -8.07
C GLY A 185 -13.13 -14.43 -6.98
N LEU A 186 -13.43 -13.16 -6.72
CA LEU A 186 -12.89 -12.43 -5.59
C LEU A 186 -13.66 -12.81 -4.30
N LEU A 187 -13.02 -13.56 -3.41
CA LEU A 187 -13.64 -14.12 -2.22
C LEU A 187 -13.71 -13.12 -1.07
N ARG A 188 -12.69 -12.27 -0.89
CA ARG A 188 -12.59 -11.37 0.28
C ARG A 188 -12.09 -9.98 -0.11
N SER A 189 -12.57 -8.96 0.58
CA SER A 189 -12.05 -7.60 0.40
C SER A 189 -11.99 -6.83 1.71
N ALA A 190 -11.03 -5.90 1.80
CA ALA A 190 -11.00 -4.89 2.84
C ALA A 190 -10.74 -3.51 2.24
N VAL A 191 -11.68 -2.59 2.43
CA VAL A 191 -11.49 -1.16 2.15
C VAL A 191 -11.11 -0.48 3.46
N MET A 192 -9.82 -0.19 3.60
CA MET A 192 -9.23 0.47 4.76
C MET A 192 -9.25 1.99 4.51
N SER A 193 -10.16 2.73 5.16
CA SER A 193 -10.20 4.19 5.05
C SER A 193 -9.05 4.81 5.85
N ALA A 194 -8.15 5.49 5.14
CA ALA A 194 -6.87 5.99 5.65
C ALA A 194 -6.63 7.45 5.18
N PRO A 195 -7.44 8.43 5.63
CA PRO A 195 -7.39 9.82 5.18
C PRO A 195 -6.24 10.61 5.84
N TYR A 196 -5.01 10.12 5.70
CA TYR A 196 -3.80 10.74 6.28
C TYR A 196 -2.95 11.41 5.19
N PRO A 197 -2.09 12.39 5.53
CA PRO A 197 -1.22 13.03 4.55
C PRO A 197 -0.29 12.01 3.87
N TYR A 198 -0.30 11.98 2.54
CA TYR A 198 0.52 11.05 1.76
C TYR A 198 2.03 11.35 1.91
N GLY A 199 2.36 12.64 1.97
CA GLY A 199 3.72 13.16 2.01
C GLY A 199 4.15 13.87 0.72
N PRO A 200 5.23 14.67 0.78
CA PRO A 200 5.72 15.47 -0.34
C PRO A 200 6.39 14.61 -1.43
N THR A 201 6.50 15.19 -2.62
CA THR A 201 7.00 14.48 -3.81
C THR A 201 8.50 14.61 -4.03
N ASP A 202 9.22 15.26 -3.11
CA ASP A 202 10.64 15.56 -3.26
C ASP A 202 11.54 14.30 -3.17
N ARG A 203 12.67 14.33 -3.89
CA ARG A 203 13.64 13.23 -3.87
C ARG A 203 14.44 13.26 -2.57
N SER A 204 14.50 12.12 -1.90
CA SER A 204 15.35 11.93 -0.70
C SER A 204 16.77 11.62 -1.14
N ARG A 205 17.78 12.19 -0.47
CA ARG A 205 19.19 11.81 -0.68
C ARG A 205 19.51 10.52 0.08
N LYS A 206 20.68 9.92 -0.22
CA LYS A 206 21.17 8.73 0.49
C LYS A 206 21.20 9.01 2.01
N LEU A 207 20.77 8.03 2.82
CA LEU A 207 20.65 8.11 4.28
C LEU A 207 19.60 9.09 4.84
N GLU A 208 18.94 9.89 4.01
CA GLU A 208 17.86 10.74 4.51
C GLU A 208 16.60 9.93 4.76
N ILE A 209 15.93 10.25 5.87
CA ILE A 209 14.58 9.77 6.11
C ILE A 209 13.69 10.36 5.01
N SER A 210 12.98 9.47 4.32
CA SER A 210 12.02 9.90 3.31
C SER A 210 10.74 10.39 4.00
N PRO A 211 10.22 11.57 3.64
CA PRO A 211 9.02 12.15 4.26
C PRO A 211 7.70 11.49 3.82
N ARG A 212 7.75 10.53 2.89
CA ARG A 212 6.58 9.79 2.38
C ARG A 212 6.26 8.61 3.28
N PHE A 213 5.72 8.91 4.46
CA PHE A 213 5.47 7.91 5.50
C PHE A 213 4.28 6.99 5.17
N PHE A 214 3.24 7.55 4.54
CA PHE A 214 1.93 6.94 4.38
C PHE A 214 1.94 5.52 3.80
N GLN A 215 2.37 5.37 2.54
CA GLN A 215 2.26 4.11 1.82
C GLN A 215 3.02 2.96 2.51
N THR A 216 4.19 3.26 3.09
CA THR A 216 4.97 2.24 3.85
C THR A 216 4.27 1.87 5.17
N GLY A 217 3.60 2.83 5.83
CA GLY A 217 2.77 2.56 7.00
C GLY A 217 1.61 1.62 6.68
N MET A 218 0.86 1.91 5.62
CA MET A 218 -0.28 1.09 5.16
C MET A 218 0.15 -0.35 4.84
N LEU A 219 1.24 -0.52 4.08
CA LEU A 219 1.80 -1.84 3.78
C LEU A 219 2.20 -2.62 5.03
N ASN A 220 2.70 -1.95 6.09
CA ASN A 220 3.07 -2.62 7.33
C ASN A 220 1.88 -2.88 8.28
N ILE A 221 0.77 -2.16 8.14
CA ILE A 221 -0.52 -2.57 8.72
C ILE A 221 -0.95 -3.88 8.05
N ALA A 222 -1.00 -3.90 6.71
CA ALA A 222 -1.38 -5.09 5.94
C ALA A 222 -0.55 -6.33 6.31
N ARG A 223 0.78 -6.18 6.36
CA ARG A 223 1.72 -7.23 6.74
C ARG A 223 1.44 -7.86 8.11
N ARG A 224 1.19 -7.02 9.11
CA ARG A 224 1.15 -7.46 10.52
C ARG A 224 -0.24 -7.82 11.01
N ASP A 225 -1.25 -7.38 10.27
CA ASP A 225 -2.64 -7.65 10.54
C ASP A 225 -3.24 -8.50 9.41
N LEU A 226 -3.85 -7.86 8.40
CA LEU A 226 -4.67 -8.48 7.35
C LEU A 226 -4.01 -9.73 6.75
N PHE A 227 -2.76 -9.60 6.30
CA PHE A 227 -2.10 -10.64 5.52
C PHE A 227 -1.04 -11.42 6.28
N SER A 228 -1.01 -11.31 7.62
CA SER A 228 -0.07 -12.06 8.44
C SER A 228 -0.23 -13.58 8.34
N ARG A 229 -1.36 -14.05 7.79
CA ARG A 229 -1.70 -15.46 7.55
C ARG A 229 -2.06 -15.77 6.09
N ALA A 230 -1.92 -14.82 5.18
CA ALA A 230 -2.19 -15.04 3.76
C ALA A 230 -1.19 -16.06 3.17
N ARG A 231 -1.57 -16.73 2.09
CA ARG A 231 -0.67 -17.64 1.36
C ARG A 231 0.42 -16.85 0.65
N ALA A 232 0.03 -15.79 -0.06
CA ALA A 232 0.93 -14.89 -0.76
C ALA A 232 0.28 -13.52 -0.94
N VAL A 233 1.09 -12.48 -1.07
CA VAL A 233 0.65 -11.08 -1.15
C VAL A 233 1.39 -10.39 -2.27
N LEU A 234 0.65 -9.89 -3.26
CA LEU A 234 1.16 -9.05 -4.33
C LEU A 234 0.87 -7.59 -4.00
N SER A 235 1.93 -6.80 -3.82
CA SER A 235 1.83 -5.35 -3.74
C SER A 235 1.96 -4.77 -5.15
N VAL A 236 0.85 -4.32 -5.72
CA VAL A 236 0.78 -3.78 -7.08
C VAL A 236 -0.21 -2.61 -7.11
N ASP A 237 0.14 -1.53 -7.79
CA ASP A 237 -0.74 -0.36 -7.87
C ASP A 237 -1.87 -0.62 -8.89
N ILE A 238 -2.98 0.11 -8.76
CA ILE A 238 -4.14 -0.04 -9.65
C ILE A 238 -3.77 0.27 -11.11
N ASP A 239 -2.76 1.11 -11.36
CA ASP A 239 -2.27 1.46 -12.69
C ASP A 239 -1.21 0.49 -13.24
N GLU A 240 -1.05 -0.69 -12.64
CA GLU A 240 -0.02 -1.65 -12.99
C GLU A 240 -0.61 -3.06 -13.24
N ILE A 241 -0.10 -3.73 -14.28
CA ILE A 241 -0.53 -5.08 -14.70
C ILE A 241 0.70 -5.99 -14.72
N ALA A 242 0.66 -7.12 -14.02
CA ALA A 242 1.73 -8.11 -14.07
C ALA A 242 1.41 -9.10 -15.20
N GLN A 243 2.12 -8.99 -16.31
CA GLN A 243 1.96 -9.87 -17.46
C GLN A 243 2.92 -11.05 -17.35
N ARG A 244 2.37 -12.26 -17.26
CA ARG A 244 3.16 -13.50 -17.25
C ARG A 244 3.49 -13.94 -18.68
N GLY A 245 4.66 -14.55 -18.86
CA GLY A 245 5.00 -15.26 -20.08
C GLY A 245 4.11 -16.48 -20.31
N GLY A 246 4.05 -16.96 -21.55
CA GLY A 246 3.26 -18.15 -21.91
C GLY A 246 3.66 -19.36 -21.08
N GLY A 247 2.70 -19.96 -20.36
CA GLY A 247 2.94 -21.12 -19.49
C GLY A 247 3.62 -20.83 -18.15
N ALA A 248 4.00 -19.58 -17.87
CA ALA A 248 4.57 -19.21 -16.58
C ALA A 248 3.54 -19.37 -15.45
N PRO A 249 3.97 -19.80 -14.24
CA PRO A 249 3.09 -19.94 -13.09
C PRO A 249 2.54 -18.60 -12.63
N SER A 250 1.52 -18.62 -11.77
CA SER A 250 1.03 -17.38 -11.16
C SER A 250 2.12 -16.70 -10.34
N VAL A 251 2.06 -15.37 -10.23
CA VAL A 251 3.00 -14.60 -9.41
C VAL A 251 3.00 -15.01 -7.93
N PHE A 252 1.86 -15.49 -7.43
CA PHE A 252 1.73 -16.03 -6.07
C PHE A 252 2.48 -17.36 -5.93
N ASP A 253 2.37 -18.26 -6.91
CA ASP A 253 3.11 -19.52 -6.91
C ASP A 253 4.61 -19.29 -7.03
N MET A 254 5.04 -18.35 -7.88
CA MET A 254 6.44 -17.95 -7.97
C MET A 254 6.98 -17.51 -6.60
N ALA A 255 6.24 -16.68 -5.86
CA ALA A 255 6.64 -16.22 -4.53
C ALA A 255 6.67 -17.34 -3.48
N VAL A 256 5.71 -18.26 -3.50
CA VAL A 256 5.61 -19.37 -2.55
C VAL A 256 6.74 -20.39 -2.75
N HIS A 257 7.10 -20.68 -3.99
CA HIS A 257 8.17 -21.62 -4.34
C HIS A 257 9.57 -21.01 -4.30
N ASN A 258 9.71 -19.68 -4.35
CA ASN A 258 11.00 -19.02 -4.21
C ASN A 258 11.59 -19.26 -2.79
N LYS A 259 12.89 -19.60 -2.72
CA LYS A 259 13.60 -19.92 -1.46
C LYS A 259 13.56 -18.77 -0.43
N LEU A 260 13.56 -17.52 -0.88
CA LEU A 260 13.46 -16.35 0.00
C LEU A 260 12.00 -16.01 0.37
N GLY A 261 11.03 -16.69 -0.25
CA GLY A 261 9.60 -16.45 -0.09
C GLY A 261 9.14 -15.16 -0.75
N MET A 262 9.79 -14.73 -1.83
CA MET A 262 9.48 -13.48 -2.52
C MET A 262 9.99 -13.49 -3.96
N VAL A 263 9.27 -12.81 -4.84
CA VAL A 263 9.72 -12.45 -6.18
C VAL A 263 9.61 -10.95 -6.43
N THR A 264 10.47 -10.44 -7.30
CA THR A 264 10.52 -9.06 -7.78
C THR A 264 10.20 -9.04 -9.27
N ILE A 265 9.33 -8.13 -9.67
CA ILE A 265 8.80 -7.99 -11.03
C ILE A 265 9.27 -6.63 -11.55
N ASP A 266 10.15 -6.63 -12.54
CA ASP A 266 10.60 -5.41 -13.20
C ASP A 266 9.54 -4.93 -14.20
N GLY A 267 9.55 -3.64 -14.50
CA GLY A 267 8.45 -3.03 -15.24
C GLY A 267 8.84 -1.97 -16.24
N VAL A 268 7.94 -1.75 -17.18
CA VAL A 268 8.06 -0.77 -18.26
C VAL A 268 6.83 0.13 -18.29
N TRP A 269 7.02 1.37 -18.73
CA TRP A 269 5.92 2.29 -18.98
C TRP A 269 5.24 1.98 -20.30
N ILE A 270 3.91 1.89 -20.26
CA ILE A 270 3.06 1.82 -21.44
C ILE A 270 2.09 3.00 -21.46
N TYR A 271 1.66 3.39 -22.66
CA TYR A 271 1.03 4.68 -22.90
C TYR A 271 -0.25 4.52 -23.74
N PRO A 272 -1.25 5.39 -23.55
CA PRO A 272 -2.37 5.48 -24.46
C PRO A 272 -1.96 6.17 -25.77
N SER A 273 -2.88 6.20 -26.73
CA SER A 273 -2.75 7.04 -27.93
C SER A 273 -2.56 8.51 -27.54
N ARG A 274 -1.92 9.29 -28.42
CA ARG A 274 -1.80 10.74 -28.27
C ARG A 274 -3.14 11.46 -28.27
N ASP A 275 -4.14 10.86 -28.91
CA ASP A 275 -5.48 11.42 -29.02
C ASP A 275 -6.35 11.12 -27.79
N ALA A 276 -5.83 10.33 -26.84
CA ALA A 276 -6.53 10.06 -25.59
C ALA A 276 -6.55 11.31 -24.71
N ASP A 277 -7.75 11.77 -24.37
CA ASP A 277 -7.93 12.87 -23.43
C ASP A 277 -8.08 12.36 -21.99
N GLY A 278 -7.38 13.02 -21.08
CA GLY A 278 -7.52 12.83 -19.65
C GLY A 278 -7.20 11.43 -19.10
N PRO A 279 -7.70 11.13 -17.88
CA PRO A 279 -7.51 9.83 -17.26
C PRO A 279 -8.20 8.72 -18.06
N VAL A 280 -7.47 7.67 -18.42
CA VAL A 280 -7.98 6.55 -19.25
C VAL A 280 -7.77 5.19 -18.59
N GLY A 281 -8.68 4.25 -18.89
CA GLY A 281 -8.61 2.87 -18.39
C GLY A 281 -7.44 2.08 -18.97
N HIS A 282 -7.18 0.91 -18.39
CA HIS A 282 -6.05 0.05 -18.77
C HIS A 282 -6.01 -0.28 -20.26
N GLY A 283 -7.15 -0.66 -20.85
CA GLY A 283 -7.25 -1.12 -22.24
C GLY A 283 -6.76 -0.11 -23.29
N ALA A 284 -6.69 1.18 -22.96
CA ALA A 284 -6.18 2.20 -23.86
C ALA A 284 -4.65 2.13 -24.08
N HIS A 285 -3.90 1.45 -23.21
CA HIS A 285 -2.44 1.54 -23.16
C HIS A 285 -1.77 0.56 -24.12
N VAL A 286 -1.74 0.92 -25.40
CA VAL A 286 -1.22 0.08 -26.49
C VAL A 286 0.09 0.57 -27.11
N PHE A 287 0.66 1.67 -26.58
CA PHE A 287 1.90 2.27 -27.08
C PHE A 287 3.08 2.05 -26.12
N ARG A 288 4.28 1.95 -26.69
CA ARG A 288 5.57 1.99 -25.96
C ARG A 288 6.38 3.20 -26.36
N GLN A 289 7.20 3.70 -25.42
CA GLN A 289 8.20 4.72 -25.72
C GLN A 289 9.39 4.11 -26.49
N VAL A 290 10.02 4.89 -27.37
CA VAL A 290 11.29 4.54 -28.02
C VAL A 290 12.40 5.52 -27.59
N PRO A 291 13.50 5.07 -26.96
CA PRO A 291 13.70 3.72 -26.41
C PRO A 291 12.81 3.47 -25.19
N ASP A 292 12.63 2.19 -24.86
CA ASP A 292 11.74 1.78 -23.78
C ASP A 292 12.17 2.35 -22.42
N ARG A 293 11.18 2.68 -21.59
CA ARG A 293 11.40 3.36 -20.31
C ARG A 293 11.00 2.44 -19.17
N GLN A 294 12.01 1.99 -18.43
CA GLN A 294 11.82 1.23 -17.19
C GLN A 294 11.04 2.05 -16.14
N CYS A 295 10.16 1.37 -15.40
CA CYS A 295 9.42 1.92 -14.28
C CYS A 295 9.93 1.32 -12.96
N ASN A 296 9.26 1.64 -11.85
CA ASN A 296 9.64 1.05 -10.57
C ASN A 296 9.04 -0.35 -10.46
N ARG A 297 9.88 -1.30 -10.04
CA ARG A 297 9.49 -2.69 -9.78
C ARG A 297 8.37 -2.86 -8.75
N LYS A 298 7.76 -4.04 -8.78
CA LYS A 298 6.84 -4.55 -7.75
C LYS A 298 7.26 -5.91 -7.23
N TRP A 299 6.54 -6.42 -6.23
CA TRP A 299 6.91 -7.66 -5.56
C TRP A 299 5.67 -8.45 -5.13
N CYS A 300 5.83 -9.77 -5.14
CA CYS A 300 4.93 -10.71 -4.48
C CYS A 300 5.71 -11.47 -3.41
N LEU A 301 5.11 -11.65 -2.25
CA LEU A 301 5.77 -12.24 -1.08
C LEU A 301 4.87 -13.26 -0.39
N ARG A 302 5.47 -14.33 0.13
CA ARG A 302 4.85 -15.27 1.06
C ARG A 302 5.05 -14.79 2.51
N PRO A 303 3.98 -14.46 3.26
CA PRO A 303 4.06 -14.13 4.68
C PRO A 303 4.81 -15.22 5.48
N GLY A 304 5.61 -14.81 6.46
CA GLY A 304 6.46 -15.72 7.24
C GLY A 304 7.74 -16.20 6.54
N GLY A 305 7.95 -15.87 5.26
CA GLY A 305 9.20 -16.10 4.53
C GLY A 305 10.38 -15.27 5.06
N VAL A 306 11.58 -15.51 4.53
CA VAL A 306 12.81 -14.80 4.94
C VAL A 306 12.68 -13.30 4.74
N MET A 307 12.15 -12.90 3.57
CA MET A 307 11.98 -11.49 3.22
C MET A 307 10.91 -10.80 4.07
N ASP A 308 9.94 -11.55 4.61
CA ASP A 308 8.92 -10.99 5.48
C ASP A 308 9.46 -10.59 6.86
N ARG A 309 10.73 -10.85 7.17
CA ARG A 309 11.36 -10.36 8.40
C ARG A 309 11.59 -8.85 8.36
N PHE A 310 11.74 -8.28 7.16
CA PHE A 310 11.91 -6.85 6.94
C PHE A 310 10.56 -6.10 6.91
N GLY A 311 10.59 -4.78 7.06
CA GLY A 311 9.39 -3.97 6.86
C GLY A 311 9.04 -3.88 5.38
N TRP A 312 7.76 -4.05 5.03
CA TRP A 312 7.35 -3.90 3.63
C TRP A 312 7.52 -2.46 3.17
N ALA A 313 8.05 -2.26 1.96
CA ALA A 313 8.10 -0.96 1.32
C ALA A 313 7.61 -1.06 -0.12
N VAL A 314 7.36 0.10 -0.73
CA VAL A 314 6.65 0.20 -2.02
C VAL A 314 7.28 -0.64 -3.15
N HIS A 315 8.61 -0.65 -3.24
CA HIS A 315 9.34 -1.34 -4.32
C HIS A 315 10.43 -2.30 -3.82
N HIS A 316 10.78 -2.23 -2.53
CA HIS A 316 11.97 -2.89 -1.97
C HIS A 316 11.75 -3.30 -0.52
N ILE A 317 11.91 -4.58 -0.22
CA ILE A 317 11.74 -5.14 1.13
C ILE A 317 13.10 -5.44 1.78
N GLY A 318 14.08 -5.97 1.04
CA GLY A 318 15.34 -6.51 1.59
C GLY A 318 16.62 -5.72 1.31
N GLY A 319 16.52 -4.49 0.80
CA GLY A 319 17.71 -3.68 0.49
C GLY A 319 18.38 -4.05 -0.84
N PRO A 320 19.65 -3.66 -1.06
CA PRO A 320 20.27 -3.61 -2.39
C PRO A 320 20.58 -4.98 -3.02
N LEU A 321 20.71 -6.04 -2.23
CA LEU A 321 21.00 -7.40 -2.72
C LEU A 321 19.74 -8.25 -2.95
N GLN A 322 18.55 -7.69 -2.71
CA GLN A 322 17.27 -8.37 -2.86
C GLN A 322 17.13 -9.04 -4.24
N ASP A 323 17.56 -8.35 -5.29
CA ASP A 323 17.21 -8.72 -6.66
C ASP A 323 17.95 -9.97 -7.15
N ILE A 324 19.13 -10.24 -6.59
CA ILE A 324 20.02 -11.36 -6.98
C ILE A 324 19.27 -12.71 -6.94
N PHE A 325 18.29 -12.85 -6.04
CA PHE A 325 17.58 -14.10 -5.81
C PHE A 325 16.06 -14.01 -5.98
N THR A 326 15.53 -12.81 -6.29
CA THR A 326 14.08 -12.57 -6.34
C THR A 326 13.60 -12.10 -7.70
N ARG A 327 14.45 -11.50 -8.54
CA ARG A 327 14.07 -11.07 -9.89
C ARG A 327 13.57 -12.26 -10.71
N GLN A 328 12.50 -12.05 -11.46
CA GLN A 328 11.93 -13.03 -12.38
C GLN A 328 11.95 -12.44 -13.79
N ASP A 329 12.27 -13.27 -14.77
CA ASP A 329 12.27 -12.85 -16.19
C ASP A 329 11.03 -13.36 -16.94
N ASP A 330 10.29 -14.34 -16.39
CA ASP A 330 9.06 -14.89 -16.97
C ASP A 330 7.79 -14.08 -16.64
N ILE A 331 7.94 -12.92 -15.98
CA ILE A 331 6.84 -12.02 -15.65
C ILE A 331 7.34 -10.57 -15.69
N GLY A 332 6.60 -9.72 -16.40
CA GLY A 332 6.89 -8.30 -16.54
C GLY A 332 5.76 -7.44 -16.01
N LEU A 333 6.07 -6.24 -15.52
CA LEU A 333 5.08 -5.26 -15.07
C LEU A 333 4.84 -4.22 -16.17
N LEU A 334 3.60 -4.06 -16.59
CA LEU A 334 3.14 -3.01 -17.48
C LEU A 334 2.57 -1.87 -16.65
N HIS A 335 3.17 -0.68 -16.70
CA HIS A 335 2.70 0.49 -15.95
C HIS A 335 1.91 1.41 -16.87
N CYS A 336 0.58 1.40 -16.72
CA CYS A 336 -0.38 2.17 -17.49
C CYS A 336 -0.30 3.67 -17.16
N LYS A 337 0.42 4.44 -17.97
CA LYS A 337 0.53 5.88 -17.78
C LYS A 337 -0.75 6.60 -18.19
N GLY A 338 -1.55 6.99 -17.20
CA GLY A 338 -2.80 7.72 -17.43
C GLY A 338 -4.00 7.09 -16.72
N THR A 339 -3.87 5.85 -16.24
CA THR A 339 -4.84 5.19 -15.35
C THR A 339 -4.74 5.73 -13.92
N SER A 340 -4.90 7.04 -13.78
CA SER A 340 -4.87 7.74 -12.50
C SER A 340 -5.44 9.14 -12.68
N THR A 341 -6.06 9.67 -11.63
CA THR A 341 -6.49 11.07 -11.57
C THR A 341 -5.33 12.07 -11.40
N GLY A 342 -4.07 11.61 -11.44
CA GLY A 342 -2.90 12.49 -11.31
C GLY A 342 -2.70 13.05 -9.89
N TRP A 343 -3.43 12.55 -8.89
CA TRP A 343 -3.44 13.11 -7.53
C TRP A 343 -2.07 13.15 -6.83
N LYS A 344 -1.12 12.28 -7.21
CA LYS A 344 0.26 12.32 -6.71
C LYS A 344 1.15 13.28 -7.51
N ARG A 345 1.07 13.24 -8.83
CA ARG A 345 1.93 13.92 -9.83
C ARG A 345 1.22 13.92 -11.19
N ASN A 346 1.64 14.83 -12.09
CA ASN A 346 1.19 14.79 -13.48
C ASN A 346 1.47 13.41 -14.12
N ARG A 347 0.42 12.83 -14.71
CA ARG A 347 0.43 11.51 -15.36
C ARG A 347 0.12 11.60 -16.86
N PHE A 348 -0.17 12.77 -17.39
CA PHE A 348 -0.73 12.92 -18.73
C PHE A 348 0.31 13.39 -19.77
N ASP A 349 1.52 13.76 -19.34
CA ASP A 349 2.61 14.08 -20.27
C ASP A 349 3.06 12.82 -21.03
N LEU A 350 2.92 12.80 -22.35
CA LEU A 350 3.34 11.68 -23.19
C LEU A 350 4.77 11.89 -23.76
N PRO A 351 5.58 10.83 -23.90
CA PRO A 351 6.87 10.89 -24.60
C PRO A 351 6.74 11.43 -26.02
N GLU A 352 7.82 11.98 -26.58
CA GLU A 352 7.87 12.47 -27.97
C GLU A 352 7.85 11.35 -29.01
N GLN A 353 8.50 10.23 -28.72
CA GLN A 353 8.58 9.08 -29.62
C GLN A 353 7.91 7.89 -28.97
N MET A 354 6.80 7.44 -29.58
CA MET A 354 6.07 6.25 -29.19
C MET A 354 5.66 5.47 -30.43
N THR A 355 5.61 4.15 -30.30
CA THR A 355 5.13 3.25 -31.35
C THR A 355 4.07 2.35 -30.77
N GLU A 356 3.01 2.09 -31.54
CA GLU A 356 2.02 1.08 -31.18
C GLU A 356 2.70 -0.30 -31.14
N ASP A 357 2.36 -1.09 -30.12
CA ASP A 357 2.85 -2.45 -29.95
C ASP A 357 1.70 -3.43 -30.22
N PRO A 358 1.68 -4.14 -31.37
CA PRO A 358 0.60 -5.07 -31.70
C PRO A 358 0.37 -6.18 -30.67
N GLY A 359 1.43 -6.60 -29.97
CA GLY A 359 1.32 -7.59 -28.89
C GLY A 359 0.61 -7.00 -27.68
N LEU A 360 0.91 -5.74 -27.36
CA LEU A 360 0.22 -5.00 -26.30
C LEU A 360 -1.23 -4.70 -26.67
N THR A 361 -1.52 -4.31 -27.92
CA THR A 361 -2.88 -4.12 -28.43
C THR A 361 -3.72 -5.38 -28.23
N ARG A 362 -3.20 -6.54 -28.66
CA ARG A 362 -3.89 -7.82 -28.46
C ARG A 362 -4.11 -8.12 -26.97
N PHE A 363 -3.06 -7.98 -26.17
CA PHE A 363 -3.15 -8.23 -24.73
C PHE A 363 -4.20 -7.37 -24.04
N MET A 364 -4.26 -6.08 -24.37
CA MET A 364 -5.24 -5.15 -23.79
C MET A 364 -6.66 -5.47 -24.23
N LEU A 365 -6.89 -5.78 -25.51
CA LEU A 365 -8.21 -6.18 -25.99
C LEU A 365 -8.72 -7.47 -25.32
N GLU A 366 -7.84 -8.45 -25.11
CA GLU A 366 -8.19 -9.71 -24.46
C GLU A 366 -8.51 -9.54 -22.97
N ASN A 367 -7.79 -8.65 -22.29
CA ASN A 367 -7.81 -8.58 -20.83
C ASN A 367 -8.63 -7.42 -20.25
N PHE A 368 -8.79 -6.33 -21.01
CA PHE A 368 -9.44 -5.09 -20.65
C PHE A 368 -10.26 -4.57 -21.85
N PRO A 369 -11.25 -5.36 -22.32
CA PRO A 369 -12.05 -4.98 -23.49
C PRO A 369 -12.79 -3.66 -23.22
N PRO A 370 -13.03 -2.84 -24.25
CA PRO A 370 -13.90 -1.68 -24.10
C PRO A 370 -15.30 -2.11 -23.63
N PRO A 371 -16.00 -1.27 -22.85
CA PRO A 371 -17.38 -1.57 -22.46
C PRO A 371 -18.24 -1.81 -23.70
N GLU A 372 -19.12 -2.82 -23.65
CA GLU A 372 -20.09 -3.05 -24.72
C GLU A 372 -21.00 -1.82 -24.87
N PRO A 373 -21.33 -1.41 -26.11
CA PRO A 373 -22.10 -0.20 -26.40
C PRO A 373 -23.55 -0.24 -25.92
#